data_AF-A0A067BU12-F1
#
_entry.id   AF-A0A067BU12-F1
#
_cell.length_a   1.000
_cell.length_b   1.000
_cell.length_c   1.000
_cell.angle_alpha   90.00
_cell.angle_beta   90.00
_cell.angle_gamma   90.00
#
_symmetry.space_group_name_H-M   'P 1'
#
loop_
_entity.id
_entity.type
_entity.pdbx_description
1 polymer ?
#
loop_
_entity_poly.entity_id
_entity_poly.type
_entity_poly.pdbx_seq_one_letter_code
_entity_poly.pdbx_strand_id
1 'polypeptide(L)'
;MKLLSSYVALAAAGLSAADAAEFVFNNKCSYTINLYAAHGKHLCDIAPGQTRDKSCGVTISHEKPGIFRHTASDQVNLIEYVLNGRLWYDFSNIPPMPGNCNSFQDCKEKTKAVGFNVPMSLTPTRHKGKANCKALLDDKPDAPDAYLFPADTKTHDCPADEVFDIVFCPGGSAPAPASGPSNAAPTANTCSTQMDVDYPGNDIGSIPVTGDRNTQVGQCCAKCSGTTNCAAFTVGYNTCYMKSSKGNPRPSSGLVSGVPASSSSSSSSGTCTAQMGVDFTNGGTNNDIGNGPVSGSTTEQLAQCCAMCHKNDKCVAYSVGYGSCYMKSSVGVPRANAHVSSGIKGAGPSIQWKQDYWGNDIRGIDVPGSAVDQATMCHSLCKTTSNCAGFTMNGGRCYLKSQLANGYKSDTAYSGTKN
;
A
#
# COMPACT_ATOMS: atom_id res chain seq x y z
N MET A 1 44.27 -40.77 57.24
CA MET A 1 42.82 -40.74 56.94
C MET A 1 42.57 -39.65 55.91
N LYS A 2 42.27 -40.03 54.67
CA LYS A 2 41.77 -39.13 53.63
C LYS A 2 40.28 -38.91 53.90
N LEU A 3 39.87 -37.66 54.14
CA LEU A 3 38.47 -37.28 54.17
C LEU A 3 38.26 -36.25 53.05
N LEU A 4 37.55 -36.70 52.03
CA LEU A 4 37.01 -35.92 50.92
C LEU A 4 35.94 -34.97 51.47
N SER A 5 36.04 -33.67 51.20
CA SER A 5 34.93 -32.74 51.39
C SER A 5 34.36 -32.41 50.01
N SER A 6 33.16 -32.94 49.78
CA SER A 6 32.42 -32.88 48.53
C SER A 6 32.02 -31.45 48.17
N TYR A 7 32.39 -31.01 46.97
CA TYR A 7 31.74 -29.88 46.31
C TYR A 7 30.33 -30.32 45.89
N VAL A 8 29.31 -29.75 46.52
CA VAL A 8 27.94 -29.80 46.00
C VAL A 8 27.88 -28.82 44.82
N ALA A 9 28.06 -29.33 43.61
CA ALA A 9 27.65 -28.62 42.42
C ALA A 9 26.12 -28.58 42.40
N LEU A 10 25.52 -27.41 42.63
CA LEU A 10 24.14 -27.18 42.20
C LEU A 10 24.15 -27.30 40.67
N ALA A 11 23.76 -28.46 40.16
CA ALA A 11 23.32 -28.57 38.79
C ALA A 11 22.06 -27.72 38.68
N ALA A 12 22.21 -26.52 38.12
CA ALA A 12 21.08 -25.83 37.52
C ALA A 12 20.59 -26.76 36.41
N ALA A 13 19.52 -27.52 36.71
CA ALA A 13 18.72 -28.14 35.69
C ALA A 13 18.17 -26.97 34.86
N GLY A 14 18.91 -26.61 33.80
CA GLY A 14 18.37 -25.79 32.74
C GLY A 14 17.12 -26.51 32.30
N LEU A 15 15.95 -25.93 32.56
CA LEU A 15 14.76 -26.31 31.84
C LEU A 15 15.13 -26.10 30.37
N SER A 16 15.39 -27.19 29.67
CA SER A 16 15.33 -27.18 28.22
C SER A 16 13.96 -26.59 27.89
N ALA A 17 13.94 -25.35 27.42
CA ALA A 17 12.74 -24.78 26.84
C ALA A 17 12.32 -25.80 25.79
N ALA A 18 11.21 -26.49 26.01
CA ALA A 18 10.60 -27.26 24.96
C ALA A 18 10.33 -26.25 23.85
N ASP A 19 11.04 -26.36 22.74
CA ASP A 19 10.82 -25.48 21.61
C ASP A 19 9.35 -25.60 21.23
N ALA A 20 8.62 -24.49 21.37
CA ALA A 20 7.21 -24.45 21.05
C ALA A 20 7.01 -24.52 19.53
N ALA A 21 5.85 -25.00 19.11
CA ALA A 21 5.45 -24.97 17.71
C ALA A 21 5.63 -23.57 17.09
N GLU A 22 6.16 -23.51 15.87
CA GLU A 22 6.43 -22.25 15.17
C GLU A 22 6.08 -22.31 13.70
N PHE A 23 5.63 -21.18 13.15
CA PHE A 23 5.41 -20.97 11.73
C PHE A 23 6.37 -19.89 11.22
N VAL A 24 7.21 -20.25 10.26
CA VAL A 24 8.15 -19.35 9.58
C VAL A 24 7.57 -19.01 8.22
N PHE A 25 7.31 -17.72 7.98
CA PHE A 25 6.64 -17.24 6.78
C PHE A 25 7.61 -16.60 5.80
N ASN A 26 7.65 -17.11 4.57
CA ASN A 26 8.48 -16.60 3.49
C ASN A 26 7.59 -16.07 2.38
N ASN A 27 7.76 -14.79 2.03
CA ASN A 27 7.00 -14.19 0.96
C ASN A 27 7.79 -14.20 -0.34
N LYS A 28 7.42 -15.06 -1.29
CA LYS A 28 7.93 -15.05 -2.67
C LYS A 28 6.98 -14.38 -3.65
N CYS A 29 5.85 -13.84 -3.18
CA CYS A 29 4.96 -13.04 -3.99
C CYS A 29 5.61 -11.70 -4.35
N SER A 30 5.15 -11.09 -5.44
CA SER A 30 5.55 -9.74 -5.83
C SER A 30 4.91 -8.63 -5.00
N TYR A 31 4.03 -8.98 -4.07
CA TYR A 31 3.26 -8.10 -3.20
C TYR A 31 3.44 -8.46 -1.73
N THR A 32 3.18 -7.50 -0.84
CA THR A 32 3.26 -7.70 0.61
C THR A 32 2.15 -8.65 1.09
N ILE A 33 2.52 -9.65 1.88
CA ILE A 33 1.55 -10.47 2.62
C ILE A 33 1.20 -9.74 3.92
N ASN A 34 -0.03 -9.26 4.02
CA ASN A 34 -0.61 -8.83 5.30
C ASN A 34 -1.15 -10.08 6.01
N LEU A 35 -0.48 -10.52 7.07
CA LEU A 35 -0.81 -11.75 7.78
C LEU A 35 -1.82 -11.47 8.90
N TYR A 36 -2.89 -12.26 8.94
CA TYR A 36 -3.97 -12.13 9.92
C TYR A 36 -4.20 -13.45 10.65
N ALA A 37 -4.58 -13.34 11.93
CA ALA A 37 -5.14 -14.42 12.73
C ALA A 37 -6.68 -14.42 12.71
N ALA A 38 -7.26 -15.32 13.50
CA ALA A 38 -8.70 -15.39 13.75
C ALA A 38 -9.29 -14.02 14.15
N HIS A 39 -10.57 -13.82 13.84
CA HIS A 39 -11.30 -12.57 14.09
C HIS A 39 -10.70 -11.33 13.41
N GLY A 40 -9.93 -11.51 12.33
CA GLY A 40 -9.36 -10.38 11.59
C GLY A 40 -8.27 -9.62 12.34
N LYS A 41 -7.63 -10.24 13.34
CA LYS A 41 -6.48 -9.64 14.03
C LYS A 41 -5.27 -9.60 13.10
N HIS A 42 -4.84 -8.42 12.69
CA HIS A 42 -3.56 -8.23 11.98
C HIS A 42 -2.39 -8.63 12.87
N LEU A 43 -1.41 -9.32 12.30
CA LEU A 43 -0.21 -9.78 13.00
C LEU A 43 1.02 -9.00 12.54
N CYS A 44 1.31 -9.04 11.25
CA CYS A 44 2.52 -8.49 10.67
C CYS A 44 2.36 -8.30 9.15
N ASP A 45 3.22 -7.47 8.59
CA ASP A 45 3.42 -7.38 7.15
C ASP A 45 4.74 -8.05 6.75
N ILE A 46 4.67 -8.82 5.67
CA ILE A 46 5.79 -9.55 5.09
C ILE A 46 6.02 -9.02 3.68
N ALA A 47 7.02 -8.16 3.51
CA ALA A 47 7.35 -7.57 2.21
C ALA A 47 7.80 -8.64 1.20
N PRO A 48 7.76 -8.36 -0.12
CA PRO A 48 8.31 -9.27 -1.12
C PRO A 48 9.77 -9.66 -0.81
N GLY A 49 10.07 -10.95 -0.87
CA GLY A 49 11.38 -11.51 -0.55
C GLY A 49 11.71 -11.56 0.95
N GLN A 50 10.80 -11.15 1.83
CA GLN A 50 11.02 -11.16 3.28
C GLN A 50 10.62 -12.49 3.91
N THR A 51 11.34 -12.84 4.97
CA THR A 51 11.00 -13.92 5.91
C THR A 51 10.60 -13.32 7.27
N ARG A 52 9.58 -13.89 7.90
CA ARG A 52 9.19 -13.64 9.30
C ARG A 52 9.17 -14.95 10.07
N ASP A 53 9.86 -14.98 11.20
CA ASP A 53 9.92 -16.10 12.13
C ASP A 53 8.94 -15.90 13.30
N LYS A 54 8.98 -16.83 14.26
CA LYS A 54 8.26 -16.80 15.54
C LYS A 54 6.75 -16.58 15.37
N SER A 55 6.19 -17.13 14.30
CA SER A 55 4.76 -17.02 13.98
C SER A 55 4.26 -15.56 13.95
N CYS A 56 5.11 -14.60 13.58
CA CYS A 56 4.84 -13.16 13.70
C CYS A 56 4.41 -12.71 15.11
N GLY A 57 5.04 -13.25 16.15
CA GLY A 57 4.79 -12.91 17.55
C GLY A 57 3.58 -13.62 18.16
N VAL A 58 2.99 -14.60 17.46
CA VAL A 58 1.91 -15.43 18.00
C VAL A 58 2.51 -16.58 18.80
N THR A 59 2.15 -16.68 20.07
CA THR A 59 2.42 -17.86 20.89
C THR A 59 1.43 -18.97 20.54
N ILE A 60 1.91 -20.07 19.99
CA ILE A 60 1.10 -21.27 19.73
C ILE A 60 0.86 -21.96 21.08
N SER A 61 -0.39 -21.91 21.56
CA SER A 61 -0.78 -22.36 22.90
C SER A 61 -1.82 -23.47 22.84
N HIS A 62 -1.93 -24.23 23.92
CA HIS A 62 -2.83 -25.38 24.01
C HIS A 62 -4.32 -24.99 23.88
N GLU A 63 -5.10 -25.89 23.29
CA GLU A 63 -6.59 -25.93 23.33
C GLU A 63 -7.33 -24.81 22.59
N LYS A 64 -6.64 -23.90 21.89
CA LYS A 64 -7.28 -22.90 21.02
C LYS A 64 -6.92 -23.14 19.56
N PRO A 65 -7.92 -23.39 18.69
CA PRO A 65 -7.71 -23.34 17.26
C PRO A 65 -7.22 -21.96 16.86
N GLY A 66 -6.24 -21.93 15.97
CA GLY A 66 -5.74 -20.71 15.35
C GLY A 66 -5.82 -20.82 13.84
N ILE A 67 -5.80 -19.67 13.19
CA ILE A 67 -5.69 -19.58 11.74
C ILE A 67 -4.60 -18.59 11.36
N PHE A 68 -4.01 -18.79 10.18
CA PHE A 68 -3.25 -17.77 9.48
C PHE A 68 -3.82 -17.57 8.08
N ARG A 69 -4.07 -16.32 7.70
CA ARG A 69 -4.61 -15.95 6.39
C ARG A 69 -3.98 -14.69 5.84
N HIS A 70 -3.96 -14.56 4.52
CA HIS A 70 -3.57 -13.32 3.85
C HIS A 70 -4.78 -12.41 3.68
N THR A 71 -4.68 -11.16 4.16
CA THR A 71 -5.74 -10.14 4.22
C THR A 71 -6.83 -10.38 5.27
N ALA A 72 -7.60 -9.34 5.56
CA ALA A 72 -8.77 -9.44 6.45
C ALA A 72 -10.01 -10.01 5.75
N SER A 73 -9.95 -10.30 4.45
CA SER A 73 -11.08 -10.82 3.68
C SER A 73 -11.46 -12.23 4.11
N ASP A 74 -12.74 -12.56 4.02
CA ASP A 74 -13.23 -13.92 4.24
C ASP A 74 -13.16 -14.78 2.96
N GLN A 75 -12.76 -14.20 1.82
CA GLN A 75 -12.54 -14.89 0.53
C GLN A 75 -11.08 -15.34 0.39
N VAL A 76 -10.63 -16.22 1.28
CA VAL A 76 -9.21 -16.54 1.40
C VAL A 76 -9.03 -18.01 1.67
N ASN A 77 -7.90 -18.52 1.23
CA ASN A 77 -7.39 -19.77 1.74
C ASN A 77 -6.60 -19.49 3.03
N LEU A 78 -6.60 -20.46 3.93
CA LEU A 78 -6.03 -20.29 5.26
C LEU A 78 -5.32 -21.55 5.75
N ILE A 79 -4.39 -21.36 6.68
CA ILE A 79 -3.81 -22.42 7.49
C ILE A 79 -4.64 -22.52 8.76
N GLU A 80 -5.20 -23.68 9.06
CA GLU A 80 -5.79 -23.97 10.38
C GLU A 80 -4.77 -24.74 11.21
N TYR A 81 -4.74 -24.48 12.52
CA TYR A 81 -3.94 -25.27 13.45
C TYR A 81 -4.59 -25.38 14.82
N VAL A 82 -4.31 -26.47 15.53
CA VAL A 82 -4.64 -26.61 16.95
C VAL A 82 -3.58 -27.43 17.67
N LEU A 83 -3.10 -26.91 18.80
CA LEU A 83 -2.15 -27.61 19.66
C LEU A 83 -2.89 -28.35 20.78
N ASN A 84 -2.92 -29.68 20.72
CA ASN A 84 -3.52 -30.53 21.75
C ASN A 84 -2.73 -31.84 21.90
N GLY A 85 -1.60 -31.78 22.61
CA GLY A 85 -0.63 -32.89 22.73
C GLY A 85 0.17 -33.18 21.45
N ARG A 86 -0.42 -32.86 20.29
CA ARG A 86 0.16 -32.84 18.95
C ARG A 86 -0.26 -31.53 18.28
N LEU A 87 0.51 -31.09 17.30
CA LEU A 87 0.17 -29.93 16.49
C LEU A 87 -0.61 -30.41 15.26
N TRP A 88 -1.92 -30.23 15.29
CA TRP A 88 -2.82 -30.50 14.18
C TRP A 88 -2.85 -29.30 13.25
N TYR A 89 -2.93 -29.55 11.95
CA TYR A 89 -2.93 -28.51 10.94
C TYR A 89 -3.51 -28.99 9.61
N ASP A 90 -3.91 -28.02 8.79
CA ASP A 90 -4.44 -28.22 7.45
C ASP A 90 -4.48 -26.89 6.67
N PHE A 91 -4.75 -27.00 5.37
CA PHE A 91 -5.20 -25.87 4.57
C PHE A 91 -6.71 -25.94 4.37
N SER A 92 -7.35 -24.78 4.24
CA SER A 92 -8.78 -24.69 3.96
C SER A 92 -9.06 -23.66 2.88
N ASN A 93 -9.73 -24.12 1.82
CA ASN A 93 -10.27 -23.30 0.74
C ASN A 93 -11.80 -23.23 0.82
N ILE A 94 -12.38 -23.65 1.96
CA ILE A 94 -13.82 -23.64 2.14
C ILE A 94 -14.31 -22.19 2.03
N PRO A 95 -15.18 -21.87 1.06
CA PRO A 95 -15.69 -20.52 0.93
C PRO A 95 -16.49 -20.11 2.17
N PRO A 96 -16.52 -18.83 2.54
CA PRO A 96 -17.17 -18.38 3.77
C PRO A 96 -18.67 -18.64 3.75
N MET A 97 -19.21 -18.93 4.94
CA MET A 97 -20.61 -19.31 5.14
C MET A 97 -21.06 -20.48 4.22
N PRO A 98 -20.33 -21.61 4.21
CA PRO A 98 -20.61 -22.73 3.31
C PRO A 98 -21.97 -23.40 3.57
N GLY A 99 -22.50 -23.27 4.79
CA GLY A 99 -23.64 -24.05 5.25
C GLY A 99 -23.35 -25.54 5.13
N ASN A 100 -24.36 -26.32 4.71
CA ASN A 100 -24.21 -27.76 4.48
C ASN A 100 -23.94 -28.03 3.00
N CYS A 101 -22.78 -27.60 2.51
CA CYS A 101 -22.30 -28.00 1.18
C CYS A 101 -21.41 -29.24 1.25
N ASN A 102 -21.47 -30.10 0.22
CA ASN A 102 -20.88 -31.44 0.28
C ASN A 102 -19.82 -31.70 -0.81
N SER A 103 -19.45 -30.67 -1.58
CA SER A 103 -18.35 -30.71 -2.54
C SER A 103 -17.85 -29.30 -2.82
N PHE A 104 -16.63 -29.17 -3.36
CA PHE A 104 -16.09 -27.88 -3.79
C PHE A 104 -17.05 -27.10 -4.70
N GLN A 105 -17.61 -27.78 -5.70
CA GLN A 105 -18.51 -27.17 -6.67
C GLN A 105 -19.84 -26.77 -6.03
N ASP A 106 -20.40 -27.61 -5.17
CA ASP A 106 -21.62 -27.30 -4.40
C ASP A 106 -21.40 -26.09 -3.47
N CYS A 107 -20.26 -26.03 -2.78
CA CYS A 107 -19.89 -24.90 -1.94
C CYS A 107 -19.73 -23.61 -2.76
N LYS A 108 -19.04 -23.66 -3.90
CA LYS A 108 -18.93 -22.51 -4.81
C LYS A 108 -20.28 -22.05 -5.35
N GLU A 109 -21.16 -22.99 -5.70
CA GLU A 109 -22.49 -22.66 -6.22
C GLU A 109 -23.39 -22.06 -5.13
N LYS A 110 -23.32 -22.54 -3.90
CA LYS A 110 -24.09 -22.00 -2.77
C LYS A 110 -23.60 -20.64 -2.32
N THR A 111 -22.28 -20.50 -2.15
CA THR A 111 -21.67 -19.30 -1.55
C THR A 111 -21.36 -18.21 -2.59
N LYS A 112 -21.27 -18.58 -3.87
CA LYS A 112 -20.75 -17.73 -4.97
C LYS A 112 -19.34 -17.20 -4.69
N ALA A 113 -18.62 -17.90 -3.83
CA ALA A 113 -17.32 -17.54 -3.29
C ALA A 113 -16.26 -18.57 -3.69
N VAL A 114 -15.00 -18.16 -3.70
CA VAL A 114 -13.88 -19.03 -4.15
C VAL A 114 -13.12 -19.62 -2.97
N GLY A 115 -13.02 -18.88 -1.86
CA GLY A 115 -12.28 -19.34 -0.67
C GLY A 115 -10.77 -19.49 -0.90
N PHE A 116 -10.19 -18.75 -1.85
CA PHE A 116 -8.77 -18.83 -2.18
C PHE A 116 -8.27 -17.48 -2.69
N ASN A 117 -7.10 -17.04 -2.24
CA ASN A 117 -6.50 -15.78 -2.69
C ASN A 117 -4.98 -15.80 -2.88
N VAL A 118 -4.22 -16.67 -2.22
CA VAL A 118 -2.76 -16.71 -2.33
C VAL A 118 -2.24 -18.15 -2.39
N PRO A 119 -1.50 -18.54 -3.44
CA PRO A 119 -0.84 -19.84 -3.46
C PRO A 119 0.10 -19.99 -2.26
N MET A 120 0.05 -21.10 -1.54
CA MET A 120 0.94 -21.35 -0.41
C MET A 120 1.38 -22.81 -0.31
N SER A 121 2.57 -23.02 0.23
CA SER A 121 3.04 -24.34 0.65
C SER A 121 3.42 -24.30 2.11
N LEU A 122 3.18 -25.40 2.81
CA LEU A 122 3.55 -25.63 4.20
C LEU A 122 4.43 -26.87 4.26
N THR A 123 5.64 -26.75 4.83
CA THR A 123 6.59 -27.86 4.93
C THR A 123 7.04 -28.05 6.38
N PRO A 124 6.78 -29.21 7.02
CA PRO A 124 7.39 -29.54 8.30
C PRO A 124 8.91 -29.63 8.15
N THR A 125 9.64 -29.11 9.15
CA THR A 125 11.09 -29.03 9.14
C THR A 125 11.74 -29.99 10.13
N ARG A 126 11.11 -30.24 11.29
CA ARG A 126 11.69 -31.05 12.38
C ARG A 126 11.33 -32.51 12.29
N HIS A 127 10.07 -32.82 12.01
CA HIS A 127 9.55 -34.18 11.96
C HIS A 127 9.10 -34.59 10.55
N LYS A 128 9.71 -33.99 9.52
CA LYS A 128 9.44 -34.29 8.09
C LYS A 128 9.49 -35.79 7.82
N GLY A 129 8.44 -36.32 7.18
CA GLY A 129 8.38 -37.71 6.74
C GLY A 129 7.93 -38.72 7.81
N LYS A 130 7.54 -38.27 9.00
CA LYS A 130 6.87 -39.12 9.99
C LYS A 130 5.37 -39.21 9.70
N ALA A 131 4.79 -40.40 9.85
CA ALA A 131 3.35 -40.72 9.81
C ALA A 131 2.43 -39.68 9.11
N ASN A 132 1.69 -38.87 9.89
CA ASN A 132 0.74 -37.87 9.39
C ASN A 132 1.34 -36.44 9.27
N CYS A 133 2.64 -36.27 9.50
CA CYS A 133 3.36 -35.00 9.44
C CYS A 133 3.89 -34.77 8.03
N LYS A 134 3.05 -34.18 7.18
CA LYS A 134 3.24 -34.06 5.72
C LYS A 134 3.39 -32.60 5.26
N ALA A 135 4.15 -32.41 4.20
CA ALA A 135 4.12 -31.13 3.48
C ALA A 135 2.82 -31.04 2.68
N LEU A 136 2.26 -29.83 2.59
CA LEU A 136 1.01 -29.52 1.90
C LEU A 136 1.25 -28.44 0.85
N LEU A 137 0.52 -28.53 -0.26
CA LEU A 137 0.50 -27.53 -1.32
C LEU A 137 -0.93 -27.09 -1.63
N ASP A 138 -1.15 -25.79 -1.50
CA ASP A 138 -2.39 -25.13 -1.86
C ASP A 138 -2.12 -24.04 -2.90
N ASP A 139 -1.99 -24.45 -4.15
CA ASP A 139 -1.59 -23.61 -5.28
C ASP A 139 -2.77 -23.13 -6.14
N LYS A 140 -3.98 -23.61 -5.85
CA LYS A 140 -5.19 -23.35 -6.62
C LYS A 140 -6.45 -23.56 -5.78
N PRO A 141 -7.60 -22.98 -6.17
CA PRO A 141 -8.84 -23.08 -5.40
C PRO A 141 -9.31 -24.52 -5.08
N ASP A 142 -9.08 -25.48 -5.98
CA ASP A 142 -9.43 -26.89 -5.83
C ASP A 142 -8.23 -27.77 -5.43
N ALA A 143 -7.25 -27.21 -4.71
CA ALA A 143 -6.05 -27.93 -4.31
C ALA A 143 -6.39 -29.22 -3.53
N PRO A 144 -5.73 -30.35 -3.84
CA PRO A 144 -6.04 -31.63 -3.23
C PRO A 144 -5.71 -31.68 -1.73
N ASP A 145 -4.74 -30.88 -1.28
CA ASP A 145 -4.30 -30.85 0.12
C ASP A 145 -5.14 -29.90 1.00
N ALA A 146 -6.05 -29.11 0.41
CA ALA A 146 -6.90 -28.17 1.14
C ALA A 146 -8.32 -28.73 1.36
N TYR A 147 -8.93 -28.46 2.50
CA TYR A 147 -10.36 -28.66 2.71
C TYR A 147 -11.17 -27.88 1.69
N LEU A 148 -12.07 -28.56 0.98
CA LEU A 148 -12.89 -27.94 -0.07
C LEU A 148 -14.37 -27.80 0.32
N PHE A 149 -14.80 -28.51 1.37
CA PHE A 149 -16.15 -28.47 1.93
C PHE A 149 -16.14 -28.93 3.41
N PRO A 150 -17.14 -28.58 4.24
CA PRO A 150 -17.12 -28.83 5.70
C PRO A 150 -16.90 -30.28 6.15
N ALA A 151 -17.39 -31.26 5.39
CA ALA A 151 -17.26 -32.68 5.70
C ALA A 151 -16.06 -33.36 5.03
N ASP A 152 -15.21 -32.60 4.35
CA ASP A 152 -13.97 -33.11 3.78
C ASP A 152 -13.03 -33.55 4.93
N THR A 153 -12.02 -34.38 4.67
CA THR A 153 -11.16 -34.96 5.72
C THR A 153 -9.69 -34.92 5.29
N LYS A 154 -9.01 -33.82 5.62
CA LYS A 154 -7.62 -33.53 5.20
C LYS A 154 -6.75 -33.00 6.35
N THR A 155 -7.08 -33.35 7.60
CA THR A 155 -6.26 -32.94 8.75
C THR A 155 -4.97 -33.74 8.80
N HIS A 156 -3.90 -33.02 9.10
CA HIS A 156 -2.58 -33.56 9.37
C HIS A 156 -2.14 -33.25 10.80
N ASP A 157 -1.12 -33.97 11.27
CA ASP A 157 -0.57 -33.71 12.60
C ASP A 157 0.92 -34.03 12.69
N CYS A 158 1.62 -33.20 13.44
CA CYS A 158 3.02 -33.36 13.78
C CYS A 158 3.19 -33.39 15.31
N PRO A 159 4.34 -33.85 15.82
CA PRO A 159 4.71 -33.63 17.22
C PRO A 159 4.60 -32.14 17.62
N ALA A 160 4.34 -31.88 18.89
CA ALA A 160 3.98 -30.54 19.41
C ALA A 160 5.08 -29.47 19.26
N ASP A 161 6.32 -29.87 19.04
CA ASP A 161 7.50 -29.02 18.86
C ASP A 161 7.84 -28.75 17.39
N GLU A 162 6.93 -29.05 16.45
CA GLU A 162 7.16 -28.88 15.02
C GLU A 162 7.34 -27.42 14.61
N VAL A 163 8.18 -27.20 13.58
CA VAL A 163 8.35 -25.89 12.95
C VAL A 163 8.01 -26.00 11.48
N PHE A 164 7.07 -25.19 11.01
CA PHE A 164 6.66 -25.16 9.62
C PHE A 164 7.33 -24.04 8.84
N ASP A 165 7.89 -24.38 7.69
CA ASP A 165 8.27 -23.42 6.67
C ASP A 165 7.07 -23.17 5.75
N ILE A 166 6.51 -21.96 5.81
CA ILE A 166 5.41 -21.50 4.97
C ILE A 166 5.99 -20.64 3.86
N VAL A 167 5.63 -20.93 2.63
CA VAL A 167 6.03 -20.13 1.46
C VAL A 167 4.78 -19.65 0.74
N PHE A 168 4.58 -18.35 0.72
CA PHE A 168 3.58 -17.70 -0.15
C PHE A 168 4.17 -17.57 -1.56
N CYS A 169 3.37 -17.89 -2.58
CA CYS A 169 3.77 -17.99 -3.98
C CYS A 169 4.98 -18.93 -4.22
N PRO A 170 4.88 -20.23 -3.85
CA PRO A 170 6.03 -21.15 -3.86
C PRO A 170 6.64 -21.39 -5.25
N GLY A 171 5.88 -21.20 -6.33
CA GLY A 171 6.36 -21.29 -7.72
C GLY A 171 7.15 -20.08 -8.24
N GLY A 172 7.44 -19.07 -7.40
CA GLY A 172 7.78 -17.71 -7.86
C GLY A 172 6.50 -16.94 -8.19
N SER A 173 6.61 -15.65 -8.56
CA SER A 173 5.49 -14.72 -8.84
C SER A 173 4.24 -15.49 -9.27
N ALA A 174 3.23 -15.55 -8.40
CA ALA A 174 2.07 -16.42 -8.61
C ALA A 174 1.53 -16.25 -10.03
N PRO A 175 1.21 -17.36 -10.74
CA PRO A 175 0.54 -17.28 -12.01
C PRO A 175 -0.73 -16.44 -11.84
N ALA A 176 -0.93 -15.46 -12.73
CA ALA A 176 -2.25 -14.89 -12.94
C ALA A 176 -3.22 -16.06 -13.24
N PRO A 177 -4.49 -16.03 -12.75
CA PRO A 177 -5.44 -17.09 -13.04
C PRO A 177 -5.55 -17.29 -14.55
N ALA A 178 -5.29 -18.52 -15.01
CA ALA A 178 -5.26 -18.88 -16.42
C ALA A 178 -6.62 -18.65 -17.10
N SER A 179 -6.60 -17.83 -18.14
CA SER A 179 -7.70 -17.56 -19.06
C SER A 179 -7.91 -18.72 -20.04
N GLY A 180 -9.16 -19.21 -20.15
CA GLY A 180 -9.63 -19.94 -21.34
C GLY A 180 -9.75 -19.02 -22.57
N PRO A 181 -9.75 -19.56 -23.80
CA PRO A 181 -9.42 -18.80 -25.00
C PRO A 181 -10.60 -17.97 -25.52
N SER A 182 -10.38 -16.69 -25.83
CA SER A 182 -10.24 -16.23 -27.22
C SER A 182 -10.37 -14.70 -27.34
N ASN A 183 -9.29 -14.13 -27.90
CA ASN A 183 -9.18 -12.91 -28.70
C ASN A 183 -9.14 -11.50 -28.07
N ALA A 184 -8.05 -10.83 -28.47
CA ALA A 184 -7.71 -9.40 -28.45
C ALA A 184 -7.08 -8.83 -27.15
N ALA A 185 -5.75 -8.82 -27.13
CA ALA A 185 -4.95 -7.75 -26.51
C ALA A 185 -4.96 -6.51 -27.45
N PRO A 186 -4.78 -5.25 -26.98
CA PRO A 186 -3.79 -4.93 -25.96
C PRO A 186 -4.18 -3.91 -24.87
N THR A 187 -3.31 -3.87 -23.86
CA THR A 187 -3.03 -2.82 -22.86
C THR A 187 -3.69 -2.90 -21.48
N ALA A 188 -2.84 -2.73 -20.47
CA ALA A 188 -3.06 -3.01 -19.06
C ALA A 188 -4.08 -2.06 -18.42
N ASN A 189 -5.23 -2.61 -18.00
CA ASN A 189 -6.10 -1.98 -17.01
C ASN A 189 -5.92 -2.69 -15.67
N THR A 190 -4.82 -2.40 -14.98
CA THR A 190 -4.79 -2.61 -13.53
C THR A 190 -5.75 -1.60 -12.90
N CYS A 191 -6.49 -1.95 -11.87
CA CYS A 191 -7.22 -1.00 -11.03
C CYS A 191 -6.86 -1.31 -9.59
N SER A 192 -6.65 -0.28 -8.76
CA SER A 192 -6.48 -0.50 -7.32
C SER A 192 -7.86 -0.54 -6.66
N THR A 193 -8.12 -1.57 -5.86
CA THR A 193 -9.44 -1.86 -5.29
C THR A 193 -9.42 -1.88 -3.76
N GLN A 194 -10.59 -1.63 -3.17
CA GLN A 194 -10.87 -1.68 -1.74
C GLN A 194 -12.10 -2.57 -1.53
N MET A 195 -11.91 -3.66 -0.80
CA MET A 195 -12.99 -4.59 -0.43
C MET A 195 -13.82 -4.01 0.71
N ASP A 196 -15.11 -4.35 0.73
CA ASP A 196 -16.10 -3.93 1.72
C ASP A 196 -16.21 -2.40 1.87
N VAL A 197 -16.04 -1.71 0.74
CA VAL A 197 -16.07 -0.26 0.66
C VAL A 197 -17.00 0.17 -0.45
N ASP A 198 -17.90 1.09 -0.12
CA ASP A 198 -18.65 1.91 -1.06
C ASP A 198 -17.94 3.25 -1.28
N TYR A 199 -17.96 3.76 -2.51
CA TYR A 199 -17.67 5.15 -2.80
C TYR A 199 -19.00 5.84 -3.08
N PRO A 200 -19.73 6.36 -2.08
CA PRO A 200 -21.08 6.88 -2.29
C PRO A 200 -21.13 8.10 -3.22
N GLY A 201 -22.16 8.14 -4.07
CA GLY A 201 -22.46 9.25 -4.97
C GLY A 201 -21.52 9.37 -6.17
N ASN A 202 -21.62 10.49 -6.89
CA ASN A 202 -20.84 10.80 -8.10
C ASN A 202 -21.03 9.81 -9.26
N ASP A 203 -22.10 9.03 -9.27
CA ASP A 203 -22.41 8.08 -10.34
C ASP A 203 -22.63 8.79 -11.67
N ILE A 204 -21.81 8.46 -12.66
CA ILE A 204 -21.92 8.96 -14.04
C ILE A 204 -22.52 7.92 -14.99
N GLY A 205 -22.80 6.73 -14.47
CA GLY A 205 -23.45 5.65 -15.20
C GLY A 205 -23.30 4.33 -14.45
N SER A 206 -24.07 3.34 -14.89
CA SER A 206 -23.92 1.96 -14.41
C SER A 206 -24.05 0.96 -15.54
N ILE A 207 -23.42 -0.19 -15.37
CA ILE A 207 -23.58 -1.35 -16.26
C ILE A 207 -23.79 -2.62 -15.45
N PRO A 208 -24.56 -3.60 -15.95
CA PRO A 208 -24.58 -4.93 -15.36
C PRO A 208 -23.19 -5.57 -15.49
N VAL A 209 -22.78 -6.30 -14.46
CA VAL A 209 -21.54 -7.08 -14.45
C VAL A 209 -21.86 -8.52 -14.03
N THR A 210 -21.13 -9.48 -14.60
CA THR A 210 -21.39 -10.91 -14.45
C THR A 210 -20.11 -11.67 -14.07
N GLY A 211 -20.28 -12.91 -13.61
CA GLY A 211 -19.16 -13.74 -13.14
C GLY A 211 -18.84 -13.53 -11.66
N ASP A 212 -17.69 -14.04 -11.22
CA ASP A 212 -17.20 -13.88 -9.85
C ASP A 212 -16.81 -12.42 -9.54
N ARG A 213 -16.58 -12.11 -8.27
CA ARG A 213 -16.30 -10.74 -7.80
C ARG A 213 -15.12 -10.08 -8.52
N ASN A 214 -14.06 -10.82 -8.78
CA ASN A 214 -12.88 -10.27 -9.44
C ASN A 214 -13.16 -10.02 -10.93
N THR A 215 -13.91 -10.92 -11.58
CA THR A 215 -14.40 -10.71 -12.94
C THR A 215 -15.30 -9.48 -13.02
N GLN A 216 -16.23 -9.32 -12.08
CA GLN A 216 -17.11 -8.15 -11.99
C GLN A 216 -16.31 -6.85 -11.80
N VAL A 217 -15.31 -6.86 -10.92
CA VAL A 217 -14.38 -5.75 -10.69
C VAL A 217 -13.53 -5.46 -11.92
N GLY A 218 -13.08 -6.49 -12.64
CA GLY A 218 -12.33 -6.35 -13.89
C GLY A 218 -13.17 -5.74 -15.01
N GLN A 219 -14.42 -6.18 -15.17
CA GLN A 219 -15.38 -5.59 -16.10
C GLN A 219 -15.63 -4.11 -15.77
N CYS A 220 -15.81 -3.81 -14.48
CA CYS A 220 -16.05 -2.45 -14.00
C CYS A 220 -14.82 -1.54 -14.15
N CYS A 221 -13.64 -2.08 -13.87
CA CYS A 221 -12.34 -1.46 -14.06
C CYS A 221 -12.13 -1.08 -15.53
N ALA A 222 -12.29 -2.04 -16.44
CA ALA A 222 -12.12 -1.81 -17.88
C ALA A 222 -13.12 -0.78 -18.40
N LYS A 223 -14.39 -0.86 -17.95
CA LYS A 223 -15.42 0.10 -18.34
C LYS A 223 -15.12 1.50 -17.82
N CYS A 224 -14.71 1.63 -16.56
CA CYS A 224 -14.34 2.92 -15.98
C CYS A 224 -13.10 3.51 -16.68
N SER A 225 -12.04 2.71 -16.90
CA SER A 225 -10.85 3.16 -17.65
C SER A 225 -11.16 3.66 -19.06
N GLY A 226 -12.17 3.08 -19.73
CA GLY A 226 -12.61 3.50 -21.06
C GLY A 226 -13.67 4.61 -21.07
N THR A 227 -14.13 5.09 -19.92
CA THR A 227 -15.20 6.10 -19.81
C THR A 227 -14.62 7.46 -19.43
N THR A 228 -14.79 8.45 -20.30
CA THR A 228 -14.37 9.83 -20.03
C THR A 228 -14.96 10.34 -18.72
N ASN A 229 -14.11 10.95 -17.88
CA ASN A 229 -14.44 11.41 -16.53
C ASN A 229 -14.73 10.33 -15.49
N CYS A 230 -14.49 9.03 -15.75
CA CYS A 230 -14.57 8.03 -14.68
C CYS A 230 -13.28 7.99 -13.85
N ALA A 231 -13.36 8.43 -12.59
CA ALA A 231 -12.23 8.46 -11.66
C ALA A 231 -12.27 7.31 -10.65
N ALA A 232 -13.44 6.72 -10.42
CA ALA A 232 -13.62 5.61 -9.50
C ALA A 232 -14.81 4.76 -9.89
N PHE A 233 -14.95 3.59 -9.28
CA PHE A 233 -16.11 2.74 -9.44
C PHE A 233 -16.44 1.99 -8.15
N THR A 234 -17.67 1.50 -8.05
CA THR A 234 -18.09 0.54 -7.01
C THR A 234 -18.85 -0.60 -7.68
N VAL A 235 -18.52 -1.82 -7.31
CA VAL A 235 -19.21 -3.04 -7.73
C VAL A 235 -20.06 -3.56 -6.58
N GLY A 236 -21.34 -3.73 -6.85
CA GLY A 236 -22.33 -4.23 -5.90
C GLY A 236 -23.55 -4.79 -6.60
N TYR A 237 -24.17 -5.83 -6.04
CA TYR A 237 -25.43 -6.38 -6.55
C TYR A 237 -25.40 -6.68 -8.06
N ASN A 238 -24.31 -7.29 -8.56
CA ASN A 238 -24.07 -7.54 -9.99
C ASN A 238 -24.16 -6.29 -10.87
N THR A 239 -23.86 -5.12 -10.31
CA THR A 239 -23.86 -3.84 -11.00
C THR A 239 -22.56 -3.11 -10.74
N CYS A 240 -22.00 -2.53 -11.79
CA CYS A 240 -20.87 -1.62 -11.76
C CYS A 240 -21.37 -0.19 -11.80
N TYR A 241 -21.04 0.59 -10.79
CA TYR A 241 -21.39 1.99 -10.66
C TYR A 241 -20.14 2.83 -10.91
N MET A 242 -20.05 3.44 -12.09
CA MET A 242 -18.93 4.29 -12.52
C MET A 242 -19.10 5.69 -11.97
N LYS A 243 -18.01 6.29 -11.50
CA LYS A 243 -18.07 7.53 -10.72
C LYS A 243 -17.10 8.59 -11.24
N SER A 244 -17.56 9.84 -11.24
CA SER A 244 -16.72 10.99 -11.60
C SER A 244 -15.65 11.33 -10.58
N SER A 245 -15.78 10.84 -9.36
CA SER A 245 -14.84 11.06 -8.26
C SER A 245 -14.88 9.88 -7.28
N LYS A 246 -13.76 9.64 -6.59
CA LYS A 246 -13.71 8.76 -5.42
C LYS A 246 -14.40 9.48 -4.26
N GLY A 247 -15.68 9.19 -4.04
CA GLY A 247 -16.42 9.66 -2.85
C GLY A 247 -15.76 9.20 -1.54
N ASN A 248 -16.17 9.77 -0.41
CA ASN A 248 -15.63 9.38 0.90
C ASN A 248 -15.92 7.88 1.16
N PRO A 249 -14.88 7.03 1.30
CA PRO A 249 -15.06 5.60 1.49
C PRO A 249 -15.99 5.32 2.67
N ARG A 250 -17.07 4.58 2.43
CA ARG A 250 -17.99 4.12 3.46
C ARG A 250 -17.86 2.60 3.60
N PRO A 251 -17.60 2.07 4.81
CA PRO A 251 -17.65 0.64 5.04
C PRO A 251 -19.01 0.09 4.61
N SER A 252 -19.01 -0.86 3.69
CA SER A 252 -20.21 -1.50 3.17
C SER A 252 -19.86 -2.93 2.80
N SER A 253 -20.22 -3.86 3.68
CA SER A 253 -19.98 -5.29 3.49
C SER A 253 -20.55 -5.74 2.15
N GLY A 254 -19.74 -6.44 1.37
CA GLY A 254 -20.15 -6.98 0.09
C GLY A 254 -20.13 -5.96 -1.05
N LEU A 255 -19.52 -4.77 -0.91
CA LEU A 255 -19.19 -3.88 -2.04
C LEU A 255 -17.69 -3.87 -2.30
N VAL A 256 -17.29 -3.69 -3.56
CA VAL A 256 -15.87 -3.53 -3.91
C VAL A 256 -15.72 -2.27 -4.71
N SER A 257 -14.98 -1.32 -4.17
CA SER A 257 -14.71 -0.06 -4.85
C SER A 257 -13.31 -0.06 -5.46
N GLY A 258 -13.09 0.69 -6.51
CA GLY A 258 -11.79 0.74 -7.18
C GLY A 258 -11.57 1.98 -8.00
N VAL A 259 -10.32 2.18 -8.40
CA VAL A 259 -9.90 3.29 -9.28
C VAL A 259 -8.95 2.73 -10.37
N PRO A 260 -9.08 3.16 -11.64
CA PRO A 260 -8.15 2.81 -12.73
C PRO A 260 -6.67 3.02 -12.37
N ALA A 261 -5.75 2.10 -12.69
CA ALA A 261 -4.31 2.22 -12.37
C ALA A 261 -3.61 3.34 -13.15
N SER A 262 -4.28 3.99 -14.09
CA SER A 262 -3.92 5.33 -14.56
C SER A 262 -4.05 6.43 -13.47
N SER A 263 -4.42 6.04 -12.24
CA SER A 263 -4.44 6.85 -11.03
C SER A 263 -3.53 6.35 -9.88
N SER A 264 -2.72 5.30 -10.10
CA SER A 264 -1.53 5.02 -9.26
C SER A 264 -0.27 5.07 -10.12
N SER A 265 0.25 6.30 -10.25
CA SER A 265 1.66 6.62 -10.53
C SER A 265 2.53 5.48 -11.09
N SER A 266 2.39 5.18 -12.37
CA SER A 266 3.55 4.87 -13.19
C SER A 266 4.25 6.19 -13.48
N SER A 267 5.54 6.22 -13.16
CA SER A 267 6.45 7.31 -13.43
C SER A 267 6.42 7.68 -14.91
N SER A 268 5.77 8.80 -15.23
CA SER A 268 6.15 9.65 -16.36
C SER A 268 6.39 11.07 -15.84
N SER A 269 7.69 11.31 -15.61
CA SER A 269 8.37 12.61 -15.66
C SER A 269 7.83 13.78 -14.81
N GLY A 270 7.94 13.64 -13.49
CA GLY A 270 8.46 14.76 -12.72
C GLY A 270 8.41 14.60 -11.20
N THR A 271 9.40 15.22 -10.57
CA THR A 271 9.54 15.31 -9.11
C THR A 271 8.74 16.50 -8.60
N CYS A 272 8.18 16.42 -7.40
CA CYS A 272 7.68 17.60 -6.69
C CYS A 272 8.41 17.77 -5.36
N THR A 273 8.59 19.01 -4.93
CA THR A 273 9.19 19.31 -3.62
C THR A 273 8.07 19.65 -2.63
N ALA A 274 7.89 18.82 -1.61
CA ALA A 274 6.83 18.96 -0.60
C ALA A 274 7.17 20.01 0.46
N GLN A 275 6.13 20.63 1.03
CA GLN A 275 6.18 21.69 2.04
C GLN A 275 5.13 21.38 3.11
N MET A 276 5.56 20.83 4.25
CA MET A 276 4.64 20.36 5.30
C MET A 276 4.15 21.53 6.15
N GLY A 277 2.84 21.61 6.39
CA GLY A 277 2.25 22.66 7.24
C GLY A 277 2.34 24.07 6.65
N VAL A 278 2.47 24.17 5.33
CA VAL A 278 2.52 25.42 4.57
C VAL A 278 1.38 25.44 3.58
N ASP A 279 0.62 26.53 3.58
CA ASP A 279 -0.42 26.82 2.61
C ASP A 279 0.05 27.87 1.60
N PHE A 280 0.01 27.50 0.33
CA PHE A 280 0.11 28.43 -0.78
C PHE A 280 -1.22 29.16 -0.99
N THR A 281 -1.32 30.37 -0.45
CA THR A 281 -2.53 31.21 -0.57
C THR A 281 -2.52 32.06 -1.84
N ASN A 282 -3.70 32.46 -2.30
CA ASN A 282 -3.90 33.11 -3.59
C ASN A 282 -3.43 34.59 -3.67
N GLY A 283 -2.77 35.14 -2.64
CA GLY A 283 -2.14 36.47 -2.72
C GLY A 283 -3.06 37.64 -3.12
N GLY A 284 -4.39 37.47 -3.03
CA GLY A 284 -5.40 38.46 -3.44
C GLY A 284 -6.09 38.18 -4.79
N THR A 285 -5.64 37.19 -5.57
CA THR A 285 -6.25 36.78 -6.85
C THR A 285 -6.27 35.26 -6.99
N ASN A 286 -7.42 34.65 -7.23
CA ASN A 286 -7.53 33.19 -7.33
C ASN A 286 -6.55 32.61 -8.37
N ASN A 287 -5.61 31.79 -7.91
CA ASN A 287 -4.62 31.10 -8.74
C ASN A 287 -4.85 29.58 -8.78
N ASP A 288 -5.93 29.07 -8.17
CA ASP A 288 -6.34 27.69 -8.31
C ASP A 288 -6.89 27.47 -9.73
N ILE A 289 -6.28 26.54 -10.45
CA ILE A 289 -6.59 26.20 -11.85
C ILE A 289 -7.25 24.82 -11.99
N GLY A 290 -7.56 24.21 -10.86
CA GLY A 290 -8.25 22.94 -10.77
C GLY A 290 -8.11 22.37 -9.37
N ASN A 291 -8.96 21.41 -9.04
CA ASN A 291 -8.86 20.64 -7.82
C ASN A 291 -9.14 19.15 -8.11
N GLY A 292 -8.81 18.30 -7.15
CA GLY A 292 -9.08 16.87 -7.23
C GLY A 292 -9.01 16.22 -5.85
N PRO A 293 -9.74 15.13 -5.63
CA PRO A 293 -9.72 14.43 -4.34
C PRO A 293 -8.36 13.77 -4.11
N VAL A 294 -7.92 13.74 -2.85
CA VAL A 294 -6.74 13.00 -2.39
C VAL A 294 -7.06 12.28 -1.08
N SER A 295 -6.44 11.13 -0.86
CA SER A 295 -6.73 10.29 0.32
C SER A 295 -5.47 9.60 0.85
N GLY A 296 -5.53 9.09 2.08
CA GLY A 296 -4.39 8.46 2.77
C GLY A 296 -3.65 9.43 3.68
N SER A 297 -2.43 9.09 4.05
CA SER A 297 -1.50 9.94 4.79
C SER A 297 -1.18 11.24 4.04
N THR A 298 -0.70 12.27 4.75
CA THR A 298 -0.30 13.54 4.12
C THR A 298 0.74 13.33 3.01
N THR A 299 1.69 12.41 3.18
CA THR A 299 2.69 12.05 2.17
C THR A 299 2.05 11.46 0.91
N GLU A 300 1.07 10.57 1.07
CA GLU A 300 0.34 9.97 -0.05
C GLU A 300 -0.53 11.00 -0.77
N GLN A 301 -1.20 11.87 -0.02
CA GLN A 301 -1.99 12.96 -0.60
C GLN A 301 -1.13 13.95 -1.39
N LEU A 302 0.07 14.29 -0.89
CA LEU A 302 1.04 15.13 -1.59
C LEU A 302 1.54 14.45 -2.88
N ALA A 303 1.80 13.15 -2.86
CA ALA A 303 2.20 12.41 -4.05
C ALA A 303 1.08 12.35 -5.11
N GLN A 304 -0.16 12.11 -4.68
CA GLN A 304 -1.34 12.13 -5.56
C GLN A 304 -1.54 13.53 -6.19
N CYS A 305 -1.37 14.59 -5.41
CA CYS A 305 -1.51 15.96 -5.87
C CYS A 305 -0.36 16.40 -6.80
N CYS A 306 0.86 15.93 -6.56
CA CYS A 306 1.97 16.07 -7.48
C CYS A 306 1.64 15.47 -8.85
N ALA A 307 1.12 14.24 -8.89
CA ALA A 307 0.75 13.58 -10.13
C ALA A 307 -0.34 14.35 -10.90
N MET A 308 -1.34 14.91 -10.19
CA MET A 308 -2.36 15.77 -10.80
C MET A 308 -1.75 17.05 -11.38
N CYS A 309 -0.84 17.69 -10.65
CA CYS A 309 -0.12 18.87 -11.13
C CYS A 309 0.76 18.57 -12.35
N HIS A 310 1.35 17.36 -12.44
CA HIS A 310 2.10 16.95 -13.63
C HIS A 310 1.24 16.79 -14.87
N LYS A 311 0.00 16.33 -14.72
CA LYS A 311 -0.99 16.19 -15.82
C LYS A 311 -1.55 17.54 -16.31
N ASN A 312 -1.34 18.63 -15.57
CA ASN A 312 -1.79 19.97 -15.95
C ASN A 312 -0.59 20.87 -16.27
N ASP A 313 -0.42 21.22 -17.55
CA ASP A 313 0.72 22.03 -18.01
C ASP A 313 0.75 23.43 -17.42
N LYS A 314 -0.40 23.96 -16.98
CA LYS A 314 -0.49 25.26 -16.31
C LYS A 314 -0.18 25.17 -14.81
N CYS A 315 -0.10 23.97 -14.25
CA CYS A 315 0.18 23.77 -12.83
C CYS A 315 1.67 23.89 -12.54
N VAL A 316 2.02 24.73 -11.57
CA VAL A 316 3.39 24.92 -11.09
C VAL A 316 3.54 24.61 -9.60
N ALA A 317 2.43 24.59 -8.87
CA ALA A 317 2.38 24.28 -7.45
C ALA A 317 1.01 23.73 -7.07
N TYR A 318 0.89 23.20 -5.86
CA TYR A 318 -0.36 22.70 -5.34
C TYR A 318 -0.46 22.83 -3.81
N SER A 319 -1.69 22.85 -3.30
CA SER A 319 -2.00 22.73 -1.86
C SER A 319 -2.87 21.51 -1.61
N VAL A 320 -2.60 20.79 -0.53
CA VAL A 320 -3.36 19.64 -0.05
C VAL A 320 -3.92 19.98 1.33
N GLY A 321 -5.23 19.88 1.46
CA GLY A 321 -5.92 20.09 2.73
C GLY A 321 -7.32 19.49 2.69
N TYR A 322 -7.79 18.97 3.82
CA TYR A 322 -9.15 18.44 3.98
C TYR A 322 -9.55 17.40 2.90
N GLY A 323 -8.60 16.54 2.48
CA GLY A 323 -8.85 15.51 1.46
C GLY A 323 -8.93 16.03 0.01
N SER A 324 -8.53 17.28 -0.23
CA SER A 324 -8.53 17.91 -1.55
C SER A 324 -7.15 18.41 -1.94
N CYS A 325 -6.80 18.20 -3.20
CA CYS A 325 -5.69 18.80 -3.90
C CYS A 325 -6.19 20.02 -4.67
N TYR A 326 -5.50 21.15 -4.54
CA TYR A 326 -5.75 22.38 -5.27
C TYR A 326 -4.53 22.68 -6.14
N MET A 327 -4.66 22.51 -7.45
CA MET A 327 -3.60 22.77 -8.42
C MET A 327 -3.56 24.27 -8.73
N LYS A 328 -2.35 24.84 -8.78
CA LYS A 328 -2.15 26.28 -8.85
C LYS A 328 -1.29 26.68 -10.04
N SER A 329 -1.67 27.79 -10.68
CA SER A 329 -0.89 28.41 -11.77
C SER A 329 0.31 29.22 -11.29
N SER A 330 0.41 29.46 -9.98
CA SER A 330 1.55 30.10 -9.32
C SER A 330 1.70 29.55 -7.90
N VAL A 331 2.88 29.69 -7.30
CA VAL A 331 3.10 29.32 -5.89
C VAL A 331 2.26 30.16 -4.92
N GLY A 332 1.84 31.37 -5.32
CA GLY A 332 1.09 32.26 -4.44
C GLY A 332 1.92 32.78 -3.26
N VAL A 333 1.23 33.12 -2.16
CA VAL A 333 1.85 33.62 -0.92
C VAL A 333 1.86 32.50 0.13
N PRO A 334 3.04 31.99 0.54
CA PRO A 334 3.16 30.94 1.54
C PRO A 334 2.76 31.45 2.93
N ARG A 335 1.96 30.67 3.65
CA ARG A 335 1.57 30.92 5.05
C ARG A 335 1.64 29.64 5.86
N ALA A 336 2.07 29.73 7.11
CA ALA A 336 2.03 28.58 8.01
C ALA A 336 0.57 28.16 8.27
N ASN A 337 0.27 26.88 8.12
CA ASN A 337 -1.05 26.30 8.36
C ASN A 337 -0.90 24.80 8.70
N ALA A 338 -1.21 24.40 9.93
CA ALA A 338 -1.03 23.01 10.39
C ALA A 338 -1.92 21.98 9.67
N HIS A 339 -2.96 22.41 8.95
CA HIS A 339 -3.93 21.54 8.28
C HIS A 339 -3.76 21.49 6.76
N VAL A 340 -2.80 22.25 6.22
CA VAL A 340 -2.54 22.32 4.78
C VAL A 340 -1.06 22.10 4.55
N SER A 341 -0.74 21.22 3.62
CA SER A 341 0.62 21.02 3.12
C SER A 341 0.62 21.27 1.63
N SER A 342 1.70 21.84 1.11
CA SER A 342 1.80 22.22 -0.29
C SER A 342 2.94 21.48 -0.99
N GLY A 343 3.01 21.60 -2.31
CA GLY A 343 4.16 21.14 -3.07
C GLY A 343 4.34 21.91 -4.37
N ILE A 344 5.55 21.84 -4.90
CA ILE A 344 5.97 22.57 -6.10
C ILE A 344 6.33 21.56 -7.18
N LYS A 345 5.83 21.78 -8.42
CA LYS A 345 6.11 20.94 -9.59
C LYS A 345 7.55 21.16 -10.06
N GLY A 346 8.33 20.09 -10.11
CA GLY A 346 9.75 20.09 -10.48
C GLY A 346 10.70 19.82 -9.32
N ALA A 347 11.95 19.49 -9.66
CA ALA A 347 13.03 19.45 -8.69
C ALA A 347 13.27 20.85 -8.12
N GLY A 348 13.50 20.94 -6.81
CA GLY A 348 13.97 22.17 -6.18
C GLY A 348 15.30 22.64 -6.78
N PRO A 349 15.71 23.88 -6.53
CA PRO A 349 16.94 24.43 -7.07
C PRO A 349 18.16 23.67 -6.54
N SER A 350 19.20 23.61 -7.35
CA SER A 350 20.55 23.39 -6.83
C SER A 350 20.96 24.59 -6.00
N ILE A 351 21.09 24.41 -4.68
CA ILE A 351 21.43 25.50 -3.75
C ILE A 351 22.95 25.69 -3.70
N GLN A 352 23.40 26.89 -4.01
CA GLN A 352 24.76 27.36 -3.72
C GLN A 352 24.79 27.90 -2.29
N TRP A 353 25.21 27.06 -1.35
CA TRP A 353 25.37 27.47 0.04
C TRP A 353 26.49 28.49 0.21
N LYS A 354 26.29 29.38 1.19
CA LYS A 354 27.21 30.47 1.52
C LYS A 354 27.52 31.41 0.36
N GLN A 355 26.55 31.60 -0.51
CA GLN A 355 26.69 32.39 -1.73
C GLN A 355 25.66 33.51 -1.69
N ASP A 356 26.12 34.73 -1.90
CA ASP A 356 25.29 35.92 -2.07
C ASP A 356 25.64 36.56 -3.41
N TYR A 357 24.64 36.86 -4.24
CA TYR A 357 24.81 37.77 -5.35
C TYR A 357 24.13 39.09 -4.97
N TRP A 358 24.83 40.21 -5.05
CA TRP A 358 24.26 41.52 -4.69
C TRP A 358 23.91 42.38 -5.91
N GLY A 359 22.91 43.26 -5.75
CA GLY A 359 22.38 44.11 -6.81
C GLY A 359 21.55 43.33 -7.85
N ASN A 360 21.10 44.00 -8.90
CA ASN A 360 20.25 43.43 -9.97
C ASN A 360 18.93 42.81 -9.47
N ASP A 361 18.38 43.31 -8.36
CA ASP A 361 17.17 42.78 -7.74
C ASP A 361 15.92 43.22 -8.53
N ILE A 362 15.15 42.24 -8.99
CA ILE A 362 13.82 42.44 -9.58
C ILE A 362 12.80 42.69 -8.48
N ARG A 363 12.85 41.90 -7.40
CA ARG A 363 11.94 42.01 -6.25
C ARG A 363 12.47 41.23 -5.04
N GLY A 364 12.19 41.74 -3.85
CA GLY A 364 12.37 41.05 -2.56
C GLY A 364 11.04 40.55 -1.98
N ILE A 365 10.99 39.31 -1.51
CA ILE A 365 9.81 38.69 -0.86
C ILE A 365 10.25 37.96 0.39
N ASP A 366 9.56 38.13 1.51
CA ASP A 366 9.83 37.34 2.72
C ASP A 366 9.22 35.95 2.58
N VAL A 367 10.01 34.93 2.88
CA VAL A 367 9.64 33.53 2.68
C VAL A 367 9.81 32.78 4.00
N PRO A 368 8.73 32.24 4.58
CA PRO A 368 8.80 31.44 5.81
C PRO A 368 9.33 30.02 5.51
N GLY A 369 9.61 29.26 6.57
CA GLY A 369 10.00 27.85 6.46
C GLY A 369 11.50 27.62 6.56
N SER A 370 11.93 26.38 6.30
CA SER A 370 13.34 26.00 6.35
C SER A 370 14.14 26.62 5.19
N ALA A 371 15.48 26.53 5.23
CA ALA A 371 16.31 27.07 4.15
C ALA A 371 16.02 26.42 2.78
N VAL A 372 15.67 25.13 2.77
CA VAL A 372 15.31 24.38 1.57
C VAL A 372 13.95 24.83 1.04
N ASP A 373 12.99 25.06 1.93
CA ASP A 373 11.65 25.58 1.62
C ASP A 373 11.75 26.96 0.96
N GLN A 374 12.51 27.83 1.60
CA GLN A 374 12.78 29.18 1.12
C GLN A 374 13.45 29.18 -0.27
N ALA A 375 14.49 28.36 -0.46
CA ALA A 375 15.16 28.22 -1.76
C ALA A 375 14.20 27.72 -2.85
N THR A 376 13.42 26.69 -2.55
CA THR A 376 12.47 26.09 -3.49
C THR A 376 11.43 27.11 -3.93
N MET A 377 10.87 27.87 -2.99
CA MET A 377 9.92 28.93 -3.30
C MET A 377 10.54 30.04 -4.17
N CYS A 378 11.75 30.49 -3.84
CA CYS A 378 12.45 31.48 -4.65
C CYS A 378 12.71 31.03 -6.08
N HIS A 379 13.10 29.77 -6.25
CA HIS A 379 13.36 29.19 -7.56
C HIS A 379 12.12 29.22 -8.42
N SER A 380 10.98 28.78 -7.89
CA SER A 380 9.70 28.80 -8.61
C SER A 380 9.25 30.21 -8.95
N LEU A 381 9.38 31.15 -8.02
CA LEU A 381 9.09 32.56 -8.27
C LEU A 381 9.99 33.11 -9.38
N CYS A 382 11.28 32.75 -9.39
CA CYS A 382 12.20 33.12 -10.46
C CYS A 382 11.81 32.50 -11.81
N LYS A 383 11.35 31.24 -11.82
CA LYS A 383 10.91 30.56 -13.06
C LYS A 383 9.75 31.30 -13.72
N THR A 384 8.79 31.77 -12.95
CA THR A 384 7.61 32.50 -13.44
C THR A 384 7.83 34.01 -13.61
N THR A 385 8.95 34.56 -13.14
CA THR A 385 9.27 35.98 -13.26
C THR A 385 10.05 36.24 -14.55
N SER A 386 9.50 37.09 -15.42
CA SER A 386 10.18 37.55 -16.62
C SER A 386 11.53 38.17 -16.28
N ASN A 387 12.55 37.87 -17.08
CA ASN A 387 13.93 38.34 -16.92
C ASN A 387 14.65 37.90 -15.62
N CYS A 388 14.08 37.01 -14.81
CA CYS A 388 14.83 36.45 -13.68
C CYS A 388 15.90 35.46 -14.16
N ALA A 389 17.13 35.60 -13.66
CA ALA A 389 18.26 34.70 -13.91
C ALA A 389 18.56 33.77 -12.72
N GLY A 390 18.19 34.20 -11.51
CA GLY A 390 18.36 33.41 -10.29
C GLY A 390 17.84 34.15 -9.07
N PHE A 391 18.18 33.67 -7.89
CA PHE A 391 17.79 34.28 -6.63
C PHE A 391 18.91 34.24 -5.59
N THR A 392 18.80 35.08 -4.57
CA THR A 392 19.58 34.96 -3.34
C THR A 392 18.65 35.05 -2.14
N MET A 393 18.84 34.16 -1.17
CA MET A 393 18.21 34.18 0.13
C MET A 393 19.15 34.79 1.15
N ASN A 394 18.65 35.71 1.97
CA ASN A 394 19.37 36.22 3.14
C ASN A 394 18.36 36.65 4.21
N GLY A 395 18.54 36.18 5.45
CA GLY A 395 17.67 36.57 6.58
C GLY A 395 16.18 36.25 6.40
N GLY A 396 15.84 35.15 5.71
CA GLY A 396 14.45 34.79 5.41
C GLY A 396 13.82 35.57 4.25
N ARG A 397 14.58 36.45 3.60
CA ARG A 397 14.15 37.22 2.44
C ARG A 397 14.74 36.71 1.14
N CYS A 398 13.87 36.52 0.16
CA CYS A 398 14.15 36.08 -1.19
C CYS A 398 14.33 37.27 -2.13
N TYR A 399 15.50 37.41 -2.72
CA TYR A 399 15.82 38.42 -3.71
C TYR A 399 15.89 37.77 -5.10
N LEU A 400 14.88 37.99 -5.94
CA LEU A 400 14.89 37.56 -7.34
C LEU A 400 15.77 38.50 -8.14
N LYS A 401 16.67 37.94 -8.97
CA LYS A 401 17.73 38.73 -9.61
C LYS A 401 17.64 38.60 -11.12
N SER A 402 17.81 39.71 -11.82
CA SER A 402 17.84 39.72 -13.29
C SER A 402 19.15 39.17 -13.85
N GLN A 403 20.22 39.18 -13.06
CA GLN A 403 21.54 38.65 -13.41
C GLN A 403 22.27 38.14 -12.15
N LEU A 404 23.16 37.15 -12.32
CA LEU A 404 24.03 36.60 -11.25
C LEU A 404 25.50 37.03 -11.46
N ALA A 405 25.76 38.33 -11.50
CA ALA A 405 27.09 38.86 -11.85
C ALA A 405 28.02 39.12 -10.65
N ASN A 406 27.47 39.55 -9.50
CA ASN A 406 28.27 40.06 -8.37
C ASN A 406 28.27 39.10 -7.16
N GLY A 407 28.82 37.90 -7.35
CA GLY A 407 28.83 36.86 -6.32
C GLY A 407 29.94 37.05 -5.26
N TYR A 408 29.62 36.91 -3.98
CA TYR A 408 30.58 36.82 -2.88
C TYR A 408 30.16 35.80 -1.82
N LYS A 409 31.09 35.40 -0.94
CA LYS A 409 30.82 34.46 0.14
C LYS A 409 30.15 35.16 1.32
N SER A 410 29.07 34.59 1.80
CA SER A 410 28.30 35.09 2.96
C SER A 410 27.86 33.90 3.80
N ASP A 411 28.06 33.92 5.12
CA ASP A 411 27.70 32.79 5.98
C ASP A 411 26.19 32.62 6.17
N THR A 412 25.40 33.67 5.88
CA THR A 412 23.94 33.68 6.09
C THR A 412 23.14 33.55 4.80
N ALA A 413 23.80 33.66 3.65
CA ALA A 413 23.13 33.68 2.36
C ALA A 413 23.34 32.40 1.56
N TYR A 414 22.37 32.11 0.70
CA TYR A 414 22.46 31.04 -0.27
C TYR A 414 21.70 31.42 -1.54
N SER A 415 22.17 30.95 -2.68
CA SER A 415 21.65 31.36 -3.98
C SER A 415 21.27 30.16 -4.84
N GLY A 416 20.49 30.40 -5.87
CA GLY A 416 20.17 29.39 -6.88
C GLY A 416 19.95 30.02 -8.25
N THR A 417 20.17 29.24 -9.29
CA THR A 417 19.87 29.62 -10.68
C THR A 417 18.39 29.43 -10.98
N LYS A 418 17.88 30.12 -12.01
CA LYS A 418 16.51 29.88 -12.52
C LYS A 418 16.32 28.46 -13.05
N ASN A 419 17.37 27.86 -13.62
CA ASN A 419 17.35 26.53 -14.21
C ASN A 419 17.70 25.48 -13.18
#